data_AF-A0A086J1Y9-F1
#
_entry.id   AF-A0A086J1Y9-F1
#
_cell.length_a   1.000
_cell.length_b   1.000
_cell.length_c   1.000
_cell.angle_alpha   90.00
_cell.angle_beta   90.00
_cell.angle_gamma   90.00
#
_symmetry.space_group_name_H-M   'P 1'
#
loop_
_entity.id
_entity.type
_entity.pdbx_description
1 polymer ?
#
loop_
_entity_poly.entity_id
_entity_poly.type
_entity_poly.pdbx_seq_one_letter_code
_entity_poly.pdbx_strand_id
1 'polypeptide(L)'
;MCDRPVTSESITLTDCLSCAGCVSITDESESEYKAAIEMIKNGGVNIIITPQAKMSLFVTHSAKKNKTFREFEYALVKYLAKYKNIVIDSTVGSKLLLQKEIDLVSRSALEGDKSAPIISTICPGTVLYLVNTLGADIKLSNNLSPVELSSKYVNAIYNDNPNVSIVMCKDKRIEAKKNSCIKYAITTKEFYDHFLKEAWEDKNDLEAQNEFKQNNEEYSEFERKYSVARILDGSTSGGVFEGVLAYLLKAENTSDSLEVIKKIPKHIEFLLPKENKKVLQLFGSSRIISFISKVKKNPSVLLEYLYIEMNMCIGGCLFGPSQSSVVNSQLYMEIMQDSLSQEAVQVDPSMIKETRAFGCYKKSKEKRNYLVEW
;
A
#
# COMPACT_ATOMS: atom_id res chain seq x y z
N MET A 1 -7.71 -16.64 8.80
CA MET A 1 -8.50 -17.74 8.21
C MET A 1 -8.47 -17.52 6.70
N CYS A 2 -7.88 -18.44 5.92
CA CYS A 2 -7.78 -18.28 4.47
C CYS A 2 -9.18 -18.20 3.86
N ASP A 3 -9.47 -17.14 3.08
CA ASP A 3 -10.77 -16.99 2.42
C ASP A 3 -10.91 -18.17 1.44
N ARG A 4 -11.87 -19.07 1.69
CA ARG A 4 -12.13 -20.17 0.76
C ARG A 4 -12.61 -19.54 -0.55
N PRO A 5 -12.07 -19.94 -1.72
CA PRO A 5 -12.59 -19.47 -2.99
C PRO A 5 -14.10 -19.72 -3.05
N VAL A 6 -14.85 -18.72 -3.50
CA VAL A 6 -16.32 -18.78 -3.66
C VAL A 6 -16.69 -19.72 -4.82
N THR A 7 -15.69 -20.12 -5.62
CA THR A 7 -15.80 -21.03 -6.77
C THR A 7 -15.12 -22.37 -6.47
N SER A 8 -15.51 -23.43 -7.19
CA SER A 8 -14.93 -24.78 -7.11
C SER A 8 -13.51 -24.91 -7.68
N GLU A 9 -12.80 -23.80 -7.89
CA GLU A 9 -11.45 -23.79 -8.48
C GLU A 9 -10.39 -24.05 -7.41
N SER A 10 -9.49 -25.01 -7.68
CA SER A 10 -8.44 -25.42 -6.74
C SER A 10 -7.26 -24.46 -6.77
N ILE A 11 -6.98 -23.80 -5.64
CA ILE A 11 -5.73 -23.07 -5.40
C ILE A 11 -4.62 -24.09 -5.14
N THR A 12 -3.53 -24.06 -5.92
CA THR A 12 -2.36 -24.91 -5.66
C THR A 12 -1.39 -24.21 -4.70
N LEU A 13 -0.47 -24.95 -4.07
CA LEU A 13 0.59 -24.37 -3.24
C LEU A 13 1.50 -23.39 -4.02
N THR A 14 1.61 -23.58 -5.33
CA THR A 14 2.30 -22.64 -6.23
C THR A 14 1.53 -21.34 -6.48
N ASP A 15 0.21 -21.33 -6.23
CA ASP A 15 -0.65 -20.14 -6.27
C ASP A 15 -0.80 -19.48 -4.90
N CYS A 16 -0.16 -20.05 -3.86
CA CYS A 16 -0.26 -19.52 -2.50
C CYS A 16 0.47 -18.18 -2.41
N LEU A 17 -0.33 -17.12 -2.29
CA LEU A 17 0.13 -15.81 -1.88
C LEU A 17 -0.06 -15.76 -0.36
N SER A 18 1.01 -15.49 0.40
CA SER A 18 0.96 -15.38 1.87
C SER A 18 0.05 -14.24 2.38
N CYS A 19 -0.72 -13.59 1.49
CA CYS A 19 -1.69 -12.54 1.73
C CYS A 19 -2.83 -12.89 2.68
N ALA A 20 -3.08 -14.18 2.96
CA ALA A 20 -4.09 -14.63 3.94
C ALA A 20 -3.51 -14.90 5.34
N GLY A 21 -2.21 -14.64 5.56
CA GLY A 21 -1.54 -14.91 6.82
C GLY A 21 -1.35 -16.39 7.13
N CYS A 22 -1.50 -17.27 6.14
CA CYS A 22 -1.14 -18.68 6.27
C CYS A 22 0.38 -18.83 6.39
N VAL A 23 0.80 -19.67 7.34
CA VAL A 23 2.19 -19.98 7.62
C VAL A 23 2.70 -21.01 6.62
N SER A 24 3.37 -20.56 5.56
CA SER A 24 4.32 -21.35 4.76
C SER A 24 5.01 -20.41 3.78
N ILE A 25 6.31 -20.42 3.48
CA ILE A 25 7.56 -21.18 3.79
C ILE A 25 8.63 -20.19 3.25
N THR A 26 9.60 -19.64 3.98
CA THR A 26 10.84 -20.24 4.49
C THR A 26 11.48 -19.33 5.55
N ASP A 27 12.40 -19.91 6.33
CA ASP A 27 13.23 -19.36 7.41
C ASP A 27 14.09 -18.11 7.07
N GLU A 28 13.92 -17.49 5.90
CA GLU A 28 14.58 -16.21 5.55
C GLU A 28 14.03 -15.03 6.37
N SER A 29 12.90 -15.19 7.05
CA SER A 29 12.25 -14.07 7.73
C SER A 29 13.02 -13.54 8.92
N GLU A 30 13.70 -14.42 9.67
CA GLU A 30 14.27 -14.06 10.97
C GLU A 30 15.53 -13.20 10.84
N SER A 31 16.45 -13.63 9.98
CA SER A 31 17.68 -12.89 9.71
C SER A 31 17.39 -11.54 9.06
N GLU A 32 16.43 -11.47 8.13
CA GLU A 32 16.03 -10.23 7.46
C GLU A 32 15.48 -9.20 8.45
N TYR A 33 14.51 -9.56 9.31
CA TYR A 33 13.95 -8.58 10.24
C TYR A 33 14.96 -8.20 11.34
N LYS A 34 15.82 -9.13 11.78
CA LYS A 34 16.87 -8.83 12.76
C LYS A 34 17.90 -7.84 12.21
N ALA A 35 18.38 -8.08 10.98
CA ALA A 35 19.30 -7.17 10.30
C ALA A 35 18.69 -5.78 10.09
N ALA A 36 17.41 -5.71 9.72
CA ALA A 36 16.70 -4.45 9.58
C ALA A 36 16.59 -3.69 10.92
N ILE A 37 16.28 -4.37 12.03
CA ILE A 37 16.21 -3.76 13.36
C ILE A 37 17.59 -3.28 13.83
N GLU A 38 18.63 -4.07 13.61
CA GLU A 38 20.01 -3.67 13.91
C GLU A 38 20.40 -2.41 13.11
N MET A 39 20.03 -2.37 11.84
CA MET A 39 20.28 -1.21 10.98
C MET A 39 19.52 0.04 11.46
N ILE A 40 18.26 -0.09 11.90
CA ILE A 40 17.50 1.00 12.53
C ILE A 40 18.19 1.51 13.80
N LYS A 41 18.71 0.60 14.64
CA LYS A 41 19.42 0.95 15.89
C LYS A 41 20.78 1.62 15.63
N ASN A 42 21.49 1.20 14.58
CA ASN A 42 22.79 1.77 14.19
C ASN A 42 22.65 3.17 13.58
N GLY A 43 21.49 3.48 13.01
CA GLY A 43 21.19 4.80 12.48
C GLY A 43 21.58 5.01 11.02
N GLY A 44 21.26 6.19 10.50
CA GLY A 44 21.63 6.58 9.13
C GLY A 44 20.83 5.86 8.05
N VAL A 45 19.62 5.41 8.37
CA VAL A 45 18.67 4.85 7.39
C VAL A 45 17.45 5.72 7.17
N ASN A 46 16.84 5.52 6.02
CA ASN A 46 15.54 6.05 5.70
C ASN A 46 14.49 5.00 6.12
N ILE A 47 13.58 5.36 7.02
CA ILE A 47 12.50 4.50 7.50
C ILE A 47 11.20 4.90 6.81
N ILE A 48 10.68 4.03 5.94
CA ILE A 48 9.39 4.24 5.27
C ILE A 48 8.33 3.48 6.05
N ILE A 49 7.47 4.19 6.78
CA ILE A 49 6.39 3.58 7.54
C ILE A 49 5.04 3.84 6.90
N THR A 50 4.22 2.80 6.76
CA THR A 50 2.86 2.94 6.23
C THR A 50 1.89 3.50 7.29
N PRO A 51 0.89 4.32 6.92
CA PRO A 51 -0.13 4.79 7.84
C PRO A 51 -0.82 3.65 8.60
N GLN A 52 -1.17 2.58 7.88
CA GLN A 52 -1.85 1.42 8.45
C GLN A 52 -0.98 0.68 9.46
N ALA A 53 0.35 0.67 9.28
CA ALA A 53 1.26 0.14 10.29
C ALA A 53 1.25 1.02 11.55
N LYS A 54 1.35 2.35 11.41
CA LYS A 54 1.26 3.28 12.55
C LYS A 54 -0.05 3.13 13.31
N MET A 55 -1.16 3.02 12.62
CA MET A 55 -2.47 2.79 13.23
C MET A 55 -2.56 1.47 13.98
N SER A 56 -2.03 0.40 13.41
CA SER A 56 -1.96 -0.90 14.09
C SER A 56 -1.11 -0.81 15.36
N LEU A 57 0.05 -0.15 15.30
CA LEU A 57 0.91 0.06 16.46
C LEU A 57 0.22 0.94 17.51
N PHE A 58 -0.50 1.98 17.10
CA PHE A 58 -1.30 2.83 17.97
C PHE A 58 -2.36 2.01 18.71
N VAL A 59 -3.11 1.14 18.03
CA VAL A 59 -4.10 0.28 18.70
C VAL A 59 -3.42 -0.65 19.71
N THR A 60 -2.28 -1.24 19.34
CA THR A 60 -1.51 -2.10 20.25
C THR A 60 -0.99 -1.35 21.48
N HIS A 61 -0.58 -0.08 21.31
CA HIS A 61 0.01 0.74 22.36
C HIS A 61 -1.03 1.47 23.24
N SER A 62 -1.97 2.17 22.62
CA SER A 62 -2.93 3.10 23.24
C SER A 62 -4.11 2.41 23.92
N ALA A 63 -4.33 1.12 23.69
CA ALA A 63 -5.21 0.31 24.57
C ALA A 63 -4.79 0.41 26.05
N LYS A 64 -3.56 0.88 26.35
CA LYS A 64 -3.03 1.05 27.70
C LYS A 64 -2.89 2.52 28.13
N LYS A 65 -3.09 3.51 27.25
CA LYS A 65 -2.76 4.93 27.53
C LYS A 65 -3.74 5.89 26.82
N ASN A 66 -4.27 6.89 27.52
CA ASN A 66 -5.17 7.93 26.99
C ASN A 66 -4.45 8.92 26.05
N LYS A 67 -3.82 8.44 24.97
CA LYS A 67 -3.15 9.26 23.95
C LYS A 67 -3.96 9.28 22.66
N THR A 68 -3.96 10.42 21.98
CA THR A 68 -4.46 10.56 20.60
C THR A 68 -3.51 9.89 19.59
N PHE A 69 -4.02 9.58 18.39
CA PHE A 69 -3.19 9.01 17.32
C PHE A 69 -1.99 9.90 16.96
N ARG A 70 -2.18 11.23 16.95
CA ARG A 70 -1.12 12.18 16.60
C ARG A 70 -0.04 12.26 17.64
N GLU A 71 -0.39 12.29 18.93
CA GLU A 71 0.59 12.26 20.01
C GLU A 71 1.44 10.97 19.96
N PHE A 72 0.79 9.84 19.67
CA PHE A 72 1.51 8.57 19.46
C PHE A 72 2.43 8.62 18.23
N GLU A 73 1.92 9.12 17.11
CA GLU A 73 2.66 9.19 15.86
C GLU A 73 3.92 10.05 15.98
N TYR A 74 3.80 11.23 16.58
CA TYR A 74 4.94 12.09 16.88
C TYR A 74 5.94 11.38 17.82
N ALA A 75 5.46 10.78 18.90
CA ALA A 75 6.34 10.03 19.81
C ALA A 75 7.09 8.89 19.10
N LEU A 76 6.43 8.17 18.19
CA LEU A 76 7.05 7.12 17.37
C LEU A 76 8.12 7.68 16.42
N VAL A 77 7.81 8.77 15.70
CA VAL A 77 8.76 9.42 14.79
C VAL A 77 10.00 9.89 15.56
N LYS A 78 9.79 10.58 16.69
CA LYS A 78 10.89 11.08 17.54
C LYS A 78 11.75 9.94 18.09
N TYR A 79 11.12 8.86 18.55
CA TYR A 79 11.84 7.68 19.03
C TYR A 79 12.74 7.07 17.95
N LEU A 80 12.25 6.98 16.73
CA LEU A 80 13.02 6.47 15.59
C LEU A 80 14.13 7.44 15.17
N ALA A 81 13.86 8.75 15.21
CA ALA A 81 14.82 9.80 14.89
C ALA A 81 15.98 9.92 15.90
N LYS A 82 15.81 9.47 17.16
CA LYS A 82 16.88 9.38 18.19
C LYS A 82 18.12 8.64 17.68
N TYR A 83 17.93 7.67 16.80
CA TYR A 83 19.01 6.91 16.17
C TYR A 83 19.57 7.58 14.91
N LYS A 84 19.29 8.87 14.65
CA LYS A 84 19.69 9.60 13.42
C LYS A 84 19.10 9.00 12.14
N ASN A 85 17.90 8.42 12.22
CA ASN A 85 17.15 7.94 11.07
C ASN A 85 16.29 9.05 10.49
N ILE A 86 16.05 9.00 9.19
CA ILE A 86 15.05 9.84 8.52
C ILE A 86 13.77 9.03 8.44
N VAL A 87 12.70 9.47 9.11
CA VAL A 87 11.42 8.77 9.07
C VAL A 87 10.51 9.43 8.04
N ILE A 88 9.89 8.65 7.17
CA ILE A 88 8.92 9.14 6.19
C ILE A 88 7.66 8.27 6.23
N ASP A 89 6.50 8.90 6.08
CA ASP A 89 5.24 8.21 5.91
C ASP A 89 5.00 7.89 4.43
N SER A 90 4.50 6.70 4.14
CA SER A 90 4.28 6.27 2.75
C SER A 90 3.16 7.02 2.01
N THR A 91 2.43 7.93 2.65
CA THR A 91 1.40 8.79 2.03
C THR A 91 1.96 9.72 0.98
N VAL A 92 3.25 10.06 1.08
CA VAL A 92 4.00 10.73 0.01
C VAL A 92 3.86 9.94 -1.28
N GLY A 93 4.19 8.65 -1.24
CA GLY A 93 4.05 7.74 -2.36
C GLY A 93 2.60 7.48 -2.77
N SER A 94 1.64 7.44 -1.84
CA SER A 94 0.22 7.29 -2.19
C SER A 94 -0.28 8.46 -3.04
N LYS A 95 0.14 9.69 -2.74
CA LYS A 95 -0.23 10.89 -3.53
C LYS A 95 0.44 10.90 -4.90
N LEU A 96 1.72 10.54 -4.96
CA LEU A 96 2.44 10.39 -6.23
C LEU A 96 1.79 9.30 -7.10
N LEU A 97 1.41 8.17 -6.50
CA LEU A 97 0.72 7.09 -7.20
C LEU A 97 -0.63 7.56 -7.73
N LEU A 98 -1.44 8.23 -6.90
CA LEU A 98 -2.75 8.73 -7.33
C LEU A 98 -2.63 9.65 -8.55
N GLN A 99 -1.68 10.59 -8.55
CA GLN A 99 -1.45 11.48 -9.69
C GLN A 99 -1.05 10.68 -10.95
N LYS A 100 -0.14 9.71 -10.82
CA LYS A 100 0.26 8.87 -11.95
C LYS A 100 -0.87 7.96 -12.45
N GLU A 101 -1.71 7.42 -11.59
CA GLU A 101 -2.89 6.63 -11.99
C GLU A 101 -3.93 7.50 -12.70
N ILE A 102 -4.19 8.71 -12.19
CA ILE A 102 -5.05 9.68 -12.87
C ILE A 102 -4.49 9.96 -14.27
N ASP A 103 -3.21 10.30 -14.40
CA ASP A 103 -2.60 10.58 -15.72
C ASP A 103 -2.74 9.40 -16.70
N LEU A 104 -2.58 8.16 -16.24
CA LEU A 104 -2.77 6.97 -17.07
C LEU A 104 -4.23 6.81 -17.53
N VAL A 105 -5.17 6.98 -16.61
CA VAL A 105 -6.60 6.87 -16.89
C VAL A 105 -7.07 8.00 -17.81
N SER A 106 -6.61 9.23 -17.59
CA SER A 106 -6.91 10.40 -18.41
C SER A 106 -6.48 10.19 -19.86
N ARG A 107 -5.24 9.71 -20.09
CA ARG A 107 -4.76 9.40 -21.44
C ARG A 107 -5.60 8.31 -22.09
N SER A 108 -5.91 7.23 -21.34
CA SER A 108 -6.73 6.14 -21.85
C SER A 108 -8.15 6.58 -22.24
N ALA A 109 -8.74 7.51 -21.50
CA ALA A 109 -10.06 8.07 -21.81
C ALA A 109 -10.01 9.05 -23.00
N LEU A 110 -9.03 9.97 -23.02
CA LEU A 110 -8.90 11.00 -24.06
C LEU A 110 -8.50 10.45 -25.42
N GLU A 111 -7.69 9.39 -25.47
CA GLU A 111 -7.22 8.80 -26.73
C GLU A 111 -8.31 7.96 -27.43
N GLY A 112 -9.52 7.87 -26.86
CA GLY A 112 -10.60 7.03 -27.37
C GLY A 112 -10.19 5.56 -27.46
N ASP A 113 -9.18 5.19 -26.67
CA ASP A 113 -8.50 3.92 -26.79
C ASP A 113 -9.48 2.85 -26.30
N LYS A 114 -9.98 2.04 -27.24
CA LYS A 114 -10.81 0.86 -26.93
C LYS A 114 -10.02 -0.22 -26.19
N SER A 115 -8.79 0.07 -25.77
CA SER A 115 -7.89 -0.87 -25.11
C SER A 115 -8.41 -1.35 -23.76
N ALA A 116 -7.74 -2.40 -23.28
CA ALA A 116 -7.94 -3.02 -21.99
C ALA A 116 -7.91 -1.99 -20.84
N PRO A 117 -8.59 -2.27 -19.72
CA PRO A 117 -8.66 -1.37 -18.58
C PRO A 117 -7.26 -1.16 -18.00
N ILE A 118 -7.04 0.00 -17.38
CA ILE A 118 -5.89 0.16 -16.49
C ILE A 118 -6.16 -0.66 -15.23
N ILE A 119 -5.37 -1.72 -15.03
CA ILE A 119 -5.44 -2.51 -13.80
C ILE A 119 -4.37 -2.01 -12.83
N SER A 120 -4.80 -1.45 -11.71
CA SER A 120 -3.92 -0.97 -10.64
C SER A 120 -3.04 -2.10 -10.10
N THR A 121 -1.80 -1.75 -9.79
CA THR A 121 -0.78 -2.71 -9.35
C THR A 121 -0.25 -2.39 -7.94
N ILE A 122 -1.06 -1.71 -7.14
CA ILE A 122 -0.74 -1.34 -5.75
C ILE A 122 -0.53 -2.56 -4.83
N CYS A 123 -1.28 -3.64 -5.06
CA CYS A 123 -1.23 -4.87 -4.27
C CYS A 123 -0.27 -5.89 -4.90
N PRO A 124 0.89 -6.20 -4.28
CA PRO A 124 1.86 -7.12 -4.86
C PRO A 124 1.28 -8.52 -5.07
N GLY A 125 0.45 -9.02 -4.14
CA GLY A 125 -0.25 -10.29 -4.30
C GLY A 125 -1.15 -10.31 -5.55
N THR A 126 -1.90 -9.24 -5.82
CA THR A 126 -2.70 -9.11 -7.03
C THR A 126 -1.84 -9.19 -8.28
N VAL A 127 -0.75 -8.41 -8.33
CA VAL A 127 0.16 -8.41 -9.48
C VAL A 127 0.69 -9.80 -9.78
N LEU A 128 1.22 -10.50 -8.77
CA LEU A 128 1.75 -11.85 -8.91
C LEU A 128 0.69 -12.83 -9.41
N TYR A 129 -0.52 -12.76 -8.86
CA TYR A 129 -1.62 -13.62 -9.29
C TYR A 129 -2.01 -13.39 -10.75
N LEU A 130 -2.21 -12.13 -11.14
CA LEU A 130 -2.61 -11.77 -12.50
C LEU A 130 -1.57 -12.17 -13.52
N VAL A 131 -0.31 -11.84 -13.26
CA VAL A 131 0.81 -12.14 -14.14
C VAL A 131 0.96 -13.65 -14.32
N ASN A 132 0.84 -14.45 -13.25
CA ASN A 132 0.91 -15.91 -13.35
C ASN A 132 -0.31 -16.54 -14.03
N THR A 133 -1.49 -15.91 -13.91
CA THR A 133 -2.77 -16.50 -14.36
C THR A 133 -3.17 -16.08 -15.77
N LEU A 134 -2.95 -14.81 -16.12
CA LEU A 134 -3.33 -14.18 -17.39
C LEU A 134 -2.13 -13.84 -18.27
N GLY A 135 -0.92 -13.85 -17.72
CA GLY A 135 0.30 -13.40 -18.39
C GLY A 135 0.58 -11.91 -18.23
N ALA A 136 1.66 -11.44 -18.85
CA ALA A 136 2.08 -10.03 -18.81
C ALA A 136 1.47 -9.16 -19.92
N ASP A 137 0.67 -9.75 -20.83
CA ASP A 137 0.07 -9.04 -21.97
C ASP A 137 -1.19 -8.23 -21.57
N ILE A 138 -1.65 -8.35 -20.32
CA ILE A 138 -2.71 -7.52 -19.76
C ILE A 138 -2.18 -6.11 -19.43
N LYS A 139 -3.02 -5.08 -19.61
CA LYS A 139 -2.66 -3.68 -19.34
C LYS A 139 -2.62 -3.39 -17.84
N LEU A 140 -1.53 -3.81 -17.22
CA LEU A 140 -1.19 -3.49 -15.83
C LEU A 140 -0.61 -2.08 -15.76
N SER A 141 -1.02 -1.32 -14.74
CA SER A 141 -0.33 -0.08 -14.38
C SER A 141 1.14 -0.38 -14.09
N ASN A 142 2.03 0.35 -14.76
CA ASN A 142 3.47 0.30 -14.55
C ASN A 142 3.92 1.21 -13.40
N ASN A 143 3.00 1.74 -12.59
CA ASN A 143 3.36 2.53 -11.44
C ASN A 143 3.96 1.67 -10.32
N LEU A 144 4.92 2.26 -9.60
CA LEU A 144 5.50 1.71 -8.39
C LEU A 144 4.50 1.80 -7.22
N SER A 145 4.66 0.99 -6.17
CA SER A 145 3.76 1.10 -5.00
C SER A 145 4.08 2.33 -4.15
N PRO A 146 3.19 2.73 -3.21
CA PRO A 146 3.44 3.86 -2.33
C PRO A 146 4.74 3.75 -1.52
N VAL A 147 5.15 2.53 -1.16
CA VAL A 147 6.38 2.33 -0.36
C VAL A 147 7.61 2.56 -1.21
N GLU A 148 7.65 2.04 -2.45
CA GLU A 148 8.74 2.27 -3.41
C GLU A 148 8.83 3.74 -3.83
N LEU A 149 7.69 4.36 -4.17
CA LEU A 149 7.64 5.79 -4.52
C LEU A 149 8.16 6.65 -3.38
N SER A 150 7.78 6.35 -2.13
CA SER A 150 8.27 7.11 -0.97
C SER A 150 9.77 6.91 -0.75
N SER A 151 10.29 5.69 -0.98
CA SER A 151 11.71 5.37 -0.88
C SER A 151 12.54 6.11 -1.93
N LYS A 152 12.07 6.14 -3.18
CA LYS A 152 12.72 6.93 -4.25
C LYS A 152 12.64 8.44 -3.98
N TYR A 153 11.50 8.92 -3.47
CA TYR A 153 11.33 10.33 -3.13
C TYR A 153 12.31 10.79 -2.05
N VAL A 154 12.48 10.02 -0.98
CA VAL A 154 13.40 10.38 0.12
C VAL A 154 14.86 10.32 -0.33
N ASN A 155 15.24 9.33 -1.16
CA ASN A 155 16.59 9.24 -1.72
C ASN A 155 16.93 10.45 -2.61
N ALA A 156 15.94 10.97 -3.37
CA ALA A 156 16.12 12.14 -4.22
C ALA A 156 16.31 13.46 -3.45
N ILE A 157 15.85 13.53 -2.19
CA ILE A 157 15.97 14.73 -1.34
C ILE A 157 17.22 14.71 -0.48
N TYR A 158 17.53 13.56 0.13
CA TYR A 158 18.59 13.46 1.12
C TYR A 158 19.86 12.85 0.55
N ASN A 159 19.91 11.52 0.48
CA ASN A 159 21.03 10.72 0.05
C ASN A 159 20.53 9.29 -0.18
N ASP A 160 21.33 8.48 -0.87
CA ASP A 160 21.05 7.06 -1.12
C ASP A 160 21.31 6.17 0.12
N ASN A 161 20.84 6.63 1.29
CA ASN A 161 20.86 5.85 2.51
C ASN A 161 20.02 4.57 2.30
N PRO A 162 20.36 3.46 2.99
CA PRO A 162 19.54 2.26 2.92
C PRO A 162 18.10 2.55 3.38
N ASN A 163 17.12 2.15 2.58
CA ASN A 163 15.71 2.27 2.93
C ASN A 163 15.23 1.01 3.66
N VAL A 164 14.62 1.18 4.83
CA VAL A 164 13.94 0.12 5.58
C VAL A 164 12.46 0.46 5.65
N SER A 165 11.60 -0.45 5.22
CA SER A 165 10.14 -0.23 5.23
C SER A 165 9.45 -1.01 6.33
N ILE A 166 8.51 -0.35 7.02
CA ILE A 166 7.64 -0.93 8.05
C ILE A 166 6.21 -1.00 7.48
N VAL A 167 5.76 -2.23 7.21
CA VAL A 167 4.61 -2.50 6.33
C VAL A 167 3.62 -3.48 6.94
N MET A 168 2.35 -3.36 6.55
CA MET A 168 1.25 -4.22 7.00
C MET A 168 1.15 -5.58 6.27
N CYS A 169 2.06 -5.87 5.34
CA CYS A 169 1.94 -6.98 4.40
C CYS A 169 3.28 -7.68 4.17
N LYS A 170 3.33 -9.00 4.36
CA LYS A 170 4.53 -9.81 4.11
C LYS A 170 4.97 -9.81 2.63
N ASP A 171 4.02 -9.72 1.70
CA ASP A 171 4.31 -9.72 0.25
C ASP A 171 5.14 -8.49 -0.17
N LYS A 172 5.20 -7.43 0.65
CA LYS A 172 6.10 -6.29 0.40
C LYS A 172 7.59 -6.67 0.46
N ARG A 173 7.95 -7.81 1.04
CA ARG A 173 9.31 -8.35 0.93
C ARG A 173 9.63 -8.85 -0.47
N ILE A 174 8.64 -9.32 -1.21
CA ILE A 174 8.82 -9.73 -2.60
C ILE A 174 9.06 -8.48 -3.45
N GLU A 175 8.35 -7.38 -3.16
CA GLU A 175 8.58 -6.08 -3.79
C GLU A 175 9.95 -5.49 -3.43
N ALA A 176 10.38 -5.62 -2.17
CA ALA A 176 11.73 -5.23 -1.73
C ALA A 176 12.86 -6.14 -2.26
N LYS A 177 12.54 -7.14 -3.10
CA LYS A 177 13.52 -8.03 -3.75
C LYS A 177 13.55 -7.70 -5.24
N LYS A 178 14.77 -7.60 -5.81
CA LYS A 178 15.10 -7.28 -7.22
C LYS A 178 14.72 -5.85 -7.64
N ASN A 179 15.72 -5.04 -7.99
CA ASN A 179 15.62 -3.67 -8.53
C ASN A 179 14.86 -2.63 -7.67
N SER A 180 14.50 -2.99 -6.45
CA SER A 180 13.91 -2.10 -5.45
C SER A 180 14.94 -1.20 -4.77
N CYS A 181 14.51 0.00 -4.36
CA CYS A 181 15.29 0.91 -3.52
C CYS A 181 15.22 0.53 -2.02
N ILE A 182 14.37 -0.43 -1.65
CA ILE A 182 14.15 -0.92 -0.29
C ILE A 182 15.15 -2.04 0.02
N LYS A 183 15.98 -1.82 1.04
CA LYS A 183 16.93 -2.81 1.55
C LYS A 183 16.21 -3.93 2.31
N TYR A 184 15.28 -3.56 3.19
CA TYR A 184 14.51 -4.49 4.01
C TYR A 184 13.05 -4.05 4.15
N ALA A 185 12.13 -5.02 4.11
CA ALA A 185 10.73 -4.81 4.45
C ALA A 185 10.35 -5.65 5.68
N ILE A 186 10.13 -4.98 6.80
CA ILE A 186 9.72 -5.60 8.06
C ILE A 186 8.23 -5.40 8.30
N THR A 187 7.58 -6.43 8.82
CA THR A 187 6.15 -6.32 9.09
C THR A 187 5.88 -5.52 10.36
N THR A 188 4.70 -4.89 10.44
CA THR A 188 4.26 -4.18 11.64
C THR A 188 4.36 -5.05 12.89
N LYS A 189 3.97 -6.33 12.78
CA LYS A 189 4.04 -7.28 13.89
C LYS A 189 5.48 -7.55 14.35
N GLU A 190 6.40 -7.83 13.42
CA GLU A 190 7.81 -8.09 13.77
C GLU A 190 8.47 -6.86 14.37
N PHE A 191 8.20 -5.68 13.81
CA PHE A 191 8.69 -4.42 14.33
C PHE A 191 8.17 -4.14 15.75
N TYR A 192 6.90 -4.45 16.03
CA TYR A 192 6.36 -4.38 17.39
C TYR A 192 7.06 -5.36 18.32
N ASP A 193 7.01 -6.66 17.99
CA ASP A 193 7.45 -7.74 18.89
C ASP A 193 8.95 -7.71 19.21
N HIS A 194 9.79 -7.24 18.27
CA HIS A 194 11.26 -7.32 18.38
C HIS A 194 11.98 -5.97 18.50
N PHE A 195 11.26 -4.85 18.45
CA PHE A 195 11.88 -3.54 18.60
C PHE A 195 11.08 -2.64 19.55
N LEU A 196 9.81 -2.40 19.27
CA LEU A 196 9.05 -1.42 20.04
C LEU A 196 8.54 -1.93 21.39
N LYS A 197 8.25 -3.23 21.51
CA LYS A 197 7.70 -3.80 22.75
C LYS A 197 8.63 -3.57 23.94
N GLU A 198 9.93 -3.86 23.77
CA GLU A 198 10.94 -3.61 24.81
C GLU A 198 11.05 -2.11 25.13
N ALA A 199 11.09 -1.26 24.10
CA ALA A 199 11.18 0.19 24.24
C ALA A 199 9.96 0.82 24.94
N TRP A 200 8.77 0.23 24.79
CA TRP A 200 7.53 0.72 25.39
C TRP A 200 7.22 0.12 26.76
N GLU A 201 7.76 -1.05 27.08
CA GLU A 201 7.67 -1.66 28.41
C GLU A 201 8.69 -1.06 29.38
N ASP A 202 9.83 -0.57 28.88
CA ASP A 202 10.74 0.28 29.65
C ASP A 202 10.09 1.66 29.88
N LYS A 203 9.53 1.86 31.08
CA LYS A 203 8.77 3.05 31.46
C LYS A 203 9.56 4.36 31.33
N ASN A 204 10.90 4.30 31.22
CA ASN A 204 11.74 5.49 31.28
C ASN A 204 11.92 6.22 29.94
N ASP A 205 11.81 5.57 28.77
CA ASP A 205 12.27 6.21 27.51
C ASP A 205 11.19 7.03 26.79
N LEU A 206 9.89 6.75 27.05
CA LEU A 206 8.80 7.42 26.32
C LEU A 206 7.79 8.17 27.19
N GLU A 207 7.73 7.91 28.50
CA GLU A 207 6.96 8.76 29.42
C GLU A 207 7.76 9.95 29.92
N ALA A 208 9.10 9.86 30.00
CA ALA A 208 9.96 10.99 30.37
C ALA A 208 9.98 12.10 29.29
N GLN A 209 9.44 11.84 28.10
CA GLN A 209 9.28 12.83 27.03
C GLN A 209 7.85 13.38 26.93
N ASN A 210 6.97 13.08 27.89
CA ASN A 210 5.55 13.47 27.90
C ASN A 210 5.28 14.93 28.30
N GLU A 211 6.28 15.78 28.52
CA GLU A 211 6.00 17.21 28.43
C GLU A 211 5.98 17.57 26.94
N PHE A 212 4.79 17.50 26.33
CA PHE A 212 4.48 18.20 25.09
C PHE A 212 4.57 19.71 25.38
N LYS A 213 5.77 20.20 25.70
CA LYS A 213 6.07 21.61 25.71
C LYS A 213 6.02 22.01 24.26
N GLN A 214 5.07 22.87 23.95
CA GLN A 214 4.85 23.56 22.69
C GLN A 214 6.04 24.50 22.34
N ASN A 215 7.24 24.22 22.83
CA ASN A 215 8.48 24.90 22.54
C ASN A 215 9.19 24.13 21.43
N ASN A 216 8.80 24.44 20.19
CA ASN A 216 9.54 24.59 18.92
C ASN A 216 10.93 23.94 18.65
N GLU A 217 11.50 23.12 19.50
CA GLU A 217 12.79 22.45 19.26
C GLU A 217 12.54 20.94 19.19
N GLU A 218 12.74 20.35 18.00
CA GLU A 218 13.21 18.95 17.76
C GLU A 218 12.65 18.28 16.50
N TYR A 219 11.65 18.83 15.81
CA TYR A 219 11.30 18.34 14.46
C TYR A 219 11.90 19.25 13.40
N SER A 220 12.63 18.66 12.46
CA SER A 220 12.93 19.33 11.19
C SER A 220 11.63 19.68 10.46
N GLU A 221 11.67 20.70 9.61
CA GLU A 221 10.53 21.04 8.74
C GLU A 221 10.11 19.83 7.89
N PHE A 222 11.09 19.02 7.47
CA PHE A 222 10.85 17.78 6.75
C PHE A 222 10.03 16.79 7.55
N GLU A 223 10.38 16.53 8.82
CA GLU A 223 9.66 15.52 9.62
C GLU A 223 8.20 15.91 9.86
N ARG A 224 7.94 17.20 10.11
CA ARG A 224 6.56 17.72 10.17
C ARG A 224 5.82 17.52 8.84
N LYS A 225 6.51 17.74 7.72
CA LYS A 225 5.91 17.69 6.39
C LYS A 225 5.75 16.27 5.85
N TYR A 226 6.55 15.29 6.25
CA TYR A 226 6.59 14.00 5.56
C TYR A 226 6.57 12.76 6.47
N SER A 227 6.76 12.87 7.79
CA SER A 227 6.76 11.70 8.70
C SER A 227 5.39 11.37 9.28
N VAL A 228 4.44 12.31 9.19
CA VAL A 228 3.07 12.23 9.70
C VAL A 228 2.12 11.71 8.61
N ALA A 229 1.21 10.81 8.97
CA ALA A 229 0.26 10.19 8.05
C ALA A 229 -0.74 11.22 7.51
N ARG A 230 -0.82 11.33 6.18
CA ARG A 230 -1.84 12.12 5.47
C ARG A 230 -2.64 11.23 4.52
N ILE A 231 -3.58 10.50 5.13
CA ILE A 231 -4.35 9.44 4.48
C ILE A 231 -5.23 10.07 3.39
N LEU A 232 -5.19 9.50 2.19
CA LEU A 232 -6.12 9.88 1.11
C LEU A 232 -7.55 9.51 1.50
N ASP A 233 -8.50 10.38 1.16
CA ASP A 233 -9.92 10.07 1.29
C ASP A 233 -10.27 8.78 0.53
N GLY A 234 -11.02 7.88 1.17
CA GLY A 234 -11.44 6.62 0.57
C GLY A 234 -11.27 5.39 1.46
N SER A 235 -11.23 4.23 0.82
CA SER A 235 -11.22 2.92 1.46
C SER A 235 -9.92 2.66 2.23
N THR A 236 -9.99 1.60 3.02
CA THR A 236 -8.92 1.02 3.84
C THR A 236 -7.70 0.49 3.06
N SER A 237 -7.67 0.69 1.74
CA SER A 237 -6.55 0.36 0.84
C SER A 237 -5.70 1.57 0.44
N GLY A 238 -5.99 2.74 1.02
CA GLY A 238 -5.17 3.93 0.83
C GLY A 238 -5.71 4.93 -0.19
N GLY A 239 -7.01 4.88 -0.50
CA GLY A 239 -7.75 5.97 -1.17
C GLY A 239 -7.45 6.22 -2.66
N VAL A 240 -6.61 5.40 -3.30
CA VAL A 240 -6.23 5.61 -4.72
C VAL A 240 -7.43 5.41 -5.65
N PHE A 241 -8.18 4.31 -5.49
CA PHE A 241 -9.42 4.08 -6.25
C PHE A 241 -10.40 5.25 -6.13
N GLU A 242 -10.63 5.76 -4.92
CA GLU A 242 -11.56 6.86 -4.68
C GLU A 242 -11.07 8.18 -5.28
N GLY A 243 -9.76 8.44 -5.23
CA GLY A 243 -9.16 9.59 -5.90
C GLY A 243 -9.32 9.53 -7.43
N VAL A 244 -9.06 8.36 -8.04
CA VAL A 244 -9.28 8.15 -9.48
C VAL A 244 -10.76 8.30 -9.83
N LEU A 245 -11.65 7.74 -9.01
CA LEU A 245 -13.10 7.86 -9.19
C LEU A 245 -13.57 9.32 -9.11
N ALA A 246 -13.07 10.07 -8.13
CA ALA A 246 -13.40 11.49 -7.96
C ALA A 246 -12.90 12.33 -9.14
N TYR A 247 -11.74 11.99 -9.72
CA TYR A 247 -11.25 12.61 -10.94
C TYR A 247 -12.18 12.33 -12.13
N LEU A 248 -12.53 11.06 -12.36
CA LEU A 248 -13.42 10.65 -13.45
C LEU A 248 -14.79 11.30 -13.35
N LEU A 249 -15.35 11.39 -12.14
CA LEU A 249 -16.61 12.08 -11.88
C LEU A 249 -16.57 13.57 -12.26
N LYS A 250 -15.45 14.25 -11.98
CA LYS A 250 -15.29 15.65 -12.40
C LYS A 250 -15.21 15.77 -13.91
N ALA A 251 -14.53 14.85 -14.59
CA ALA A 251 -14.42 14.82 -16.05
C ALA A 251 -15.77 14.54 -16.74
N GLU A 252 -16.65 13.74 -16.11
CA GLU A 252 -18.01 13.50 -16.59
C GLU A 252 -18.84 14.79 -16.63
N ASN A 253 -18.47 15.88 -15.94
CA ASN A 253 -19.22 17.15 -15.91
C ASN A 253 -20.74 16.95 -15.67
N THR A 254 -21.09 15.86 -14.97
CA THR A 254 -22.46 15.52 -14.61
C THR A 254 -22.69 15.96 -13.18
N SER A 255 -23.76 16.71 -12.97
CA SER A 255 -24.39 16.86 -11.65
C SER A 255 -25.00 15.54 -11.14
N ASP A 256 -25.10 14.54 -12.02
CA ASP A 256 -25.62 13.22 -11.72
C ASP A 256 -24.58 12.32 -11.06
N SER A 257 -25.03 11.63 -10.02
CA SER A 257 -24.30 10.58 -9.31
C SER A 257 -24.04 9.38 -10.23
N LEU A 258 -22.87 8.74 -10.09
CA LEU A 258 -22.54 7.45 -10.71
C LEU A 258 -23.72 6.47 -10.64
N GLU A 259 -23.97 5.74 -11.72
CA GLU A 259 -24.86 4.58 -11.64
C GLU A 259 -24.15 3.49 -10.81
N VAL A 260 -24.74 3.17 -9.67
CA VAL A 260 -24.22 2.17 -8.74
C VAL A 260 -24.62 0.80 -9.25
N ILE A 261 -23.69 0.10 -9.91
CA ILE A 261 -23.87 -1.32 -10.26
C ILE A 261 -23.83 -2.16 -8.98
N LYS A 262 -22.83 -1.90 -8.13
CA LYS A 262 -22.68 -2.59 -6.84
C LYS A 262 -21.84 -1.77 -5.87
N LYS A 263 -22.32 -1.62 -4.63
CA LYS A 263 -21.56 -0.92 -3.58
C LYS A 263 -21.69 -1.67 -2.26
N ILE A 264 -20.89 -2.72 -2.11
CA ILE A 264 -20.73 -3.46 -0.86
C ILE A 264 -19.26 -3.39 -0.41
N PRO A 265 -18.94 -3.55 0.88
CA PRO A 265 -17.58 -3.35 1.40
C PRO A 265 -16.46 -4.14 0.71
N LYS A 266 -16.78 -5.23 -0.01
CA LYS A 266 -15.82 -6.12 -0.68
C LYS A 266 -15.84 -6.03 -2.22
N HIS A 267 -16.79 -5.30 -2.78
CA HIS A 267 -17.03 -5.18 -4.22
C HIS A 267 -17.75 -3.87 -4.47
N ILE A 268 -17.01 -2.95 -5.08
CA ILE A 268 -17.50 -1.65 -5.49
C ILE A 268 -17.39 -1.57 -7.02
N GLU A 269 -18.47 -1.25 -7.69
CA GLU A 269 -18.57 -1.20 -9.13
C GLU A 269 -19.55 -0.10 -9.54
N PHE A 270 -19.09 0.77 -10.42
CA PHE A 270 -19.87 1.90 -10.94
C PHE A 270 -19.80 1.93 -12.46
N LEU A 271 -20.86 2.44 -13.10
CA LEU A 271 -20.84 2.79 -14.51
C LEU A 271 -20.52 4.28 -14.68
N LEU A 272 -19.65 4.58 -15.62
CA LEU A 272 -19.36 5.92 -16.14
C LEU A 272 -20.26 6.16 -17.36
N PRO A 273 -21.30 7.02 -17.27
CA PRO A 273 -22.31 7.13 -18.31
C PRO A 273 -21.78 7.62 -19.66
N LYS A 274 -20.89 8.63 -19.70
CA LYS A 274 -20.36 9.14 -20.98
C LYS A 274 -19.45 8.15 -21.68
N GLU A 275 -18.59 7.48 -20.92
CA GLU A 275 -17.67 6.49 -21.48
C GLU A 275 -18.35 5.13 -21.78
N ASN A 276 -19.54 4.88 -21.19
CA ASN A 276 -20.19 3.58 -21.16
C ASN A 276 -19.22 2.46 -20.71
N LYS A 277 -18.41 2.78 -19.70
CA LYS A 277 -17.37 1.93 -19.12
C LYS A 277 -17.56 1.83 -17.62
N LYS A 278 -17.06 0.75 -17.03
CA LYS A 278 -17.15 0.48 -15.60
C LYS A 278 -15.84 0.77 -14.89
N VAL A 279 -15.94 1.05 -13.60
CA VAL A 279 -14.79 1.10 -12.68
C VAL A 279 -15.04 0.12 -11.55
N LEU A 280 -14.01 -0.62 -11.15
CA LEU A 280 -14.14 -1.77 -10.26
C LEU A 280 -13.10 -1.75 -9.14
N GLN A 281 -13.55 -1.93 -7.91
CA GLN A 281 -12.70 -2.25 -6.76
C GLN A 281 -13.12 -3.59 -6.14
N LEU A 282 -12.18 -4.52 -5.99
CA LEU A 282 -12.41 -5.82 -5.36
C LEU A 282 -11.48 -6.09 -4.18
N PHE A 283 -12.04 -6.69 -3.14
CA PHE A 283 -11.32 -7.14 -1.95
C PHE A 283 -11.44 -8.65 -1.73
N GLY A 284 -10.32 -9.28 -1.39
CA GLY A 284 -10.27 -10.70 -1.04
C GLY A 284 -9.95 -11.58 -2.24
N SER A 285 -8.99 -12.49 -2.04
CA SER A 285 -8.53 -13.46 -3.04
C SER A 285 -9.69 -14.22 -3.71
N SER A 286 -10.69 -14.69 -2.96
CA SER A 286 -11.81 -15.46 -3.50
C SER A 286 -12.61 -14.70 -4.58
N ARG A 287 -12.77 -13.38 -4.44
CA ARG A 287 -13.48 -12.54 -5.41
C ARG A 287 -12.60 -12.23 -6.61
N ILE A 288 -11.32 -11.94 -6.36
CA ILE A 288 -10.34 -11.72 -7.42
C ILE A 288 -10.25 -12.97 -8.29
N ILE A 289 -10.06 -14.14 -7.69
CA ILE A 289 -10.05 -15.44 -8.39
C ILE A 289 -11.31 -15.57 -9.22
N SER A 290 -12.51 -15.42 -8.62
CA SER A 290 -13.78 -15.53 -9.35
C SER A 290 -13.89 -14.57 -10.54
N PHE A 291 -13.43 -13.33 -10.40
CA PHE A 291 -13.40 -12.36 -11.49
C PHE A 291 -12.43 -12.78 -12.59
N ILE A 292 -11.22 -13.21 -12.22
CA ILE A 292 -10.20 -13.65 -13.18
C ILE A 292 -10.60 -14.94 -13.90
N SER A 293 -11.29 -15.87 -13.24
CA SER A 293 -11.87 -17.05 -13.91
C SER A 293 -12.88 -16.66 -15.00
N LYS A 294 -13.67 -15.61 -14.77
CA LYS A 294 -14.58 -15.07 -15.81
C LYS A 294 -13.79 -14.45 -16.96
N VAL A 295 -12.74 -13.67 -16.65
CA VAL A 295 -11.85 -13.09 -17.66
C VAL A 295 -11.16 -14.17 -18.50
N LYS A 296 -10.72 -15.28 -17.90
CA LYS A 296 -10.12 -16.41 -18.64
C LYS A 296 -11.10 -17.06 -19.62
N LYS A 297 -12.37 -17.17 -19.23
CA LYS A 297 -13.44 -17.74 -20.08
C LYS A 297 -13.88 -16.76 -21.16
N ASN A 298 -13.90 -15.48 -20.84
CA ASN A 298 -14.26 -14.41 -21.76
C ASN A 298 -13.38 -13.17 -21.53
N PRO A 299 -12.26 -13.03 -22.28
CA PRO A 299 -11.37 -11.88 -22.15
C PRO A 299 -12.03 -10.53 -22.46
N SER A 300 -13.13 -10.51 -23.22
CA SER A 300 -13.84 -9.27 -23.56
C SER A 300 -14.45 -8.58 -22.35
N VAL A 301 -14.65 -9.29 -21.23
CA VAL A 301 -15.14 -8.72 -19.96
C VAL A 301 -14.25 -7.58 -19.50
N LEU A 302 -12.93 -7.67 -19.71
CA LEU A 302 -12.01 -6.59 -19.35
C LEU A 302 -12.34 -5.30 -20.10
N LEU A 303 -12.77 -5.39 -21.37
CA LEU A 303 -13.09 -4.23 -22.20
C LEU A 303 -14.33 -3.46 -21.71
N GLU A 304 -15.09 -3.99 -20.76
CA GLU A 304 -16.19 -3.26 -20.12
C GLU A 304 -15.68 -2.24 -19.10
N TYR A 305 -14.42 -2.35 -18.66
CA TYR A 305 -13.85 -1.52 -17.60
C TYR A 305 -12.89 -0.46 -18.16
N LEU A 306 -12.79 0.66 -17.46
CA LEU A 306 -11.78 1.70 -17.66
C LEU A 306 -10.65 1.55 -16.63
N TYR A 307 -11.01 1.29 -15.37
CA TYR A 307 -10.07 1.18 -14.26
C TYR A 307 -10.48 0.05 -13.30
N ILE A 308 -9.51 -0.75 -12.85
CA ILE A 308 -9.72 -1.86 -11.92
C ILE A 308 -8.68 -1.80 -10.81
N GLU A 309 -9.11 -1.73 -9.54
CA GLU A 309 -8.25 -1.92 -8.37
C GLU A 309 -8.62 -3.21 -7.63
N MET A 310 -7.62 -4.05 -7.34
CA MET A 310 -7.85 -5.33 -6.67
C MET A 310 -6.85 -5.53 -5.54
N ASN A 311 -7.35 -5.87 -4.36
CA ASN A 311 -6.55 -6.11 -3.17
C ASN A 311 -6.83 -7.51 -2.60
N MET A 312 -5.78 -8.31 -2.42
CA MET A 312 -5.90 -9.70 -1.97
C MET A 312 -6.48 -9.86 -0.56
N CYS A 313 -6.24 -8.88 0.32
CA CYS A 313 -6.78 -8.89 1.68
C CYS A 313 -8.26 -8.48 1.69
N ILE A 314 -9.08 -9.17 2.49
CA ILE A 314 -10.46 -8.76 2.73
C ILE A 314 -10.44 -7.43 3.47
N GLY A 315 -11.10 -6.41 2.92
CA GLY A 315 -11.07 -5.06 3.48
C GLY A 315 -9.75 -4.33 3.25
N GLY A 316 -8.88 -4.79 2.36
CA GLY A 316 -7.67 -4.05 1.99
C GLY A 316 -6.53 -4.12 3.00
N CYS A 317 -5.54 -3.24 2.82
CA CYS A 317 -4.29 -3.27 3.57
C CYS A 317 -4.46 -3.02 5.08
N LEU A 318 -5.49 -2.27 5.50
CA LEU A 318 -5.75 -2.03 6.93
C LEU A 318 -5.91 -3.33 7.73
N PHE A 319 -6.51 -4.35 7.13
CA PHE A 319 -6.73 -5.68 7.71
C PHE A 319 -5.70 -6.71 7.21
N GLY A 320 -4.53 -6.25 6.77
CA GLY A 320 -3.44 -7.11 6.36
C GLY A 320 -3.04 -8.08 7.48
N PRO A 321 -2.64 -9.32 7.16
CA PRO A 321 -2.37 -10.36 8.16
C PRO A 321 -1.12 -10.10 9.00
N SER A 322 -0.27 -9.14 8.60
CA SER A 322 1.00 -8.85 9.24
C SER A 322 0.94 -7.60 10.14
N GLN A 323 -0.27 -7.15 10.46
CA GLN A 323 -0.53 -6.11 11.45
C GLN A 323 -0.29 -6.64 12.88
N SER A 324 0.13 -5.76 13.80
CA SER A 324 0.28 -6.08 15.22
C SER A 324 -1.06 -6.21 15.94
N SER A 325 -2.10 -5.52 15.45
CA SER A 325 -3.46 -5.54 15.97
C SER A 325 -4.46 -5.19 14.89
N VAL A 326 -5.71 -5.63 15.05
CA VAL A 326 -6.79 -5.28 14.13
C VAL A 326 -7.18 -3.83 14.38
N VAL A 327 -7.02 -2.99 13.36
CA VAL A 327 -7.47 -1.60 13.40
C VAL A 327 -8.97 -1.56 13.14
N ASN A 328 -9.74 -0.94 14.04
CA ASN A 328 -11.16 -0.71 13.81
C ASN A 328 -11.33 0.35 12.70
N SER A 329 -12.27 0.12 11.79
CA SER A 329 -12.65 1.08 10.75
C SER A 329 -13.07 2.44 11.32
N GLN A 330 -13.64 2.49 12.53
CA GLN A 330 -14.01 3.75 13.16
C GLN A 330 -12.79 4.65 13.42
N LEU A 331 -11.71 4.09 13.99
CA LEU A 331 -10.46 4.80 14.19
C LEU A 331 -9.84 5.25 12.86
N TYR A 332 -9.97 4.43 11.81
CA TYR A 332 -9.56 4.81 10.46
C TYR A 332 -10.30 6.07 9.97
N MET A 333 -11.62 6.09 10.10
CA MET A 333 -12.43 7.25 9.72
C MET A 333 -12.08 8.50 10.52
N GLU A 334 -11.88 8.37 11.83
CA GLU A 334 -11.50 9.49 12.70
C GLU A 334 -10.16 10.11 12.30
N ILE A 335 -9.16 9.27 11.98
CA ILE A 335 -7.85 9.75 11.54
C ILE A 335 -7.93 10.38 10.15
N MET A 336 -8.77 9.87 9.25
CA MET A 336 -8.98 10.51 7.95
C MET A 336 -9.60 11.90 8.08
N GLN A 337 -10.52 12.08 9.03
CA GLN A 337 -11.21 13.35 9.28
C GLN A 337 -10.36 14.36 10.05
N ASP A 338 -9.22 13.93 10.60
CA ASP A 338 -8.29 14.83 11.28
C ASP A 338 -7.70 15.89 10.33
N SER A 339 -7.62 17.13 10.82
CA SER A 339 -7.17 18.30 10.06
C SER A 339 -5.79 18.12 9.39
N LEU A 340 -4.84 17.48 10.07
CA LEU A 340 -3.51 17.21 9.52
C LEU A 340 -3.54 16.13 8.43
N SER A 341 -4.50 15.19 8.46
CA SER A 341 -4.67 14.22 7.39
C SER A 341 -5.15 14.89 6.10
N GLN A 342 -5.94 15.94 6.24
CA GLN A 342 -6.51 16.73 5.14
C GLN A 342 -5.49 17.71 4.53
N GLU A 343 -4.37 17.97 5.22
CA GLU A 343 -3.30 18.81 4.65
C GLU A 343 -2.68 18.17 3.40
N ALA A 344 -2.51 18.99 2.36
CA ALA A 344 -1.85 18.56 1.15
C ALA A 344 -0.33 18.42 1.40
N VAL A 345 0.17 17.18 1.54
CA VAL A 345 1.59 16.91 1.22
C VAL A 345 1.84 17.36 -0.23
N GLN A 346 2.66 18.38 -0.39
CA GLN A 346 3.19 18.77 -1.68
C GLN A 346 4.29 17.78 -2.08
N VAL A 347 4.08 17.15 -3.23
CA VAL A 347 5.01 16.21 -3.86
C VAL A 347 5.30 16.70 -5.27
N ASP A 348 6.53 16.56 -5.73
CA ASP A 348 6.93 16.84 -7.11
C ASP A 348 7.07 15.52 -7.88
N PRO A 349 6.13 15.21 -8.80
CA PRO A 349 6.17 13.96 -9.58
C PRO A 349 7.36 13.87 -10.53
N SER A 350 7.97 15.00 -10.89
CA SER A 350 9.10 15.03 -11.83
C SER A 350 10.37 14.41 -11.26
N MET A 351 10.44 14.29 -9.93
CA MET A 351 11.56 13.68 -9.21
C MET A 351 11.63 12.15 -9.38
N ILE A 352 10.56 11.49 -9.83
CA ILE A 352 10.50 10.03 -9.97
C ILE A 352 9.98 9.65 -11.37
N LYS A 353 10.89 9.15 -12.21
CA LYS A 353 10.61 8.79 -13.60
C LYS A 353 10.48 7.28 -13.80
N GLU A 354 10.99 6.49 -12.88
CA GLU A 354 11.00 5.04 -12.97
C GLU A 354 9.60 4.45 -12.85
N THR A 355 9.42 3.38 -13.62
CA THR A 355 8.20 2.60 -13.69
C THR A 355 8.55 1.14 -13.53
N ARG A 356 7.62 0.37 -12.97
CA ARG A 356 7.67 -1.07 -12.92
C ARG A 356 7.78 -1.66 -14.32
N ALA A 357 8.61 -2.69 -14.48
CA ALA A 357 8.70 -3.44 -15.72
C ALA A 357 8.13 -4.84 -15.56
N PHE A 358 7.40 -5.29 -16.57
CA PHE A 358 6.86 -6.66 -16.66
C PHE A 358 7.61 -7.41 -17.76
N GLY A 359 8.33 -8.45 -17.38
CA GLY A 359 9.09 -9.31 -18.27
C GLY A 359 8.50 -10.70 -18.37
N CYS A 360 8.78 -11.40 -19.48
CA CYS A 360 8.49 -12.83 -19.64
C CYS A 360 9.79 -13.54 -19.98
N TYR A 361 10.07 -14.66 -19.31
CA TYR A 361 11.16 -15.56 -19.70
C TYR A 361 10.63 -16.99 -19.91
N LYS A 362 11.12 -17.63 -20.97
CA LYS A 362 10.80 -19.02 -21.28
C LYS A 362 11.68 -19.93 -20.43
N LYS A 363 11.07 -20.72 -19.54
CA LYS A 363 11.78 -21.78 -18.79
C LYS A 363 11.77 -23.10 -19.55
N SER A 364 10.76 -23.33 -20.40
CA SER A 364 10.68 -24.45 -21.34
C SER A 364 9.77 -24.12 -22.54
N LYS A 365 9.65 -25.04 -23.52
CA LYS A 365 8.75 -24.89 -24.68
C LYS A 365 7.28 -24.69 -24.29
N GLU A 366 6.87 -25.14 -23.09
CA GLU A 366 5.47 -25.17 -22.64
C GLU A 366 5.17 -24.28 -21.42
N LYS A 367 6.20 -23.76 -20.71
CA LYS A 367 6.01 -22.90 -19.54
C LYS A 367 6.70 -21.54 -19.70
N ARG A 368 5.88 -20.49 -19.77
CA ARG A 368 6.30 -19.10 -19.57
C ARG A 368 6.28 -18.79 -18.08
N ASN A 369 7.38 -18.24 -17.56
CA ASN A 369 7.37 -17.57 -16.27
C ASN A 369 7.48 -16.07 -16.53
N TYR A 370 6.99 -15.31 -15.58
CA TYR A 370 6.98 -13.87 -15.68
C TYR A 370 7.84 -13.29 -14.56
N LEU A 371 8.55 -12.22 -14.90
CA LEU A 371 9.37 -11.46 -14.00
C LEU A 371 8.67 -10.12 -13.77
N VAL A 372 8.47 -9.76 -12.52
CA VAL A 372 8.08 -8.40 -12.14
C VAL A 372 9.34 -7.75 -11.60
N GLU A 373 9.79 -6.69 -12.26
CA GLU A 373 10.88 -5.84 -11.77
C GLU A 373 10.23 -4.65 -11.08
N TRP A 374 10.40 -4.60 -9.76
CA TRP A 374 9.64 -3.72 -8.89
C TRP A 374 10.12 -2.29 -8.92
#